data_AF-F2SP82-F1
#
_entry.id   AF-F2SP82-F1
#
_cell.length_a   1.000
_cell.length_b   1.000
_cell.length_c   1.000
_cell.angle_alpha   90.00
_cell.angle_beta   90.00
_cell.angle_gamma   90.00
#
_symmetry.space_group_name_H-M   'P 1'
#
loop_
_entity.id
_entity.type
_entity.pdbx_description
1 polymer ?
#
loop_
_entity_poly.entity_id
_entity_poly.type
_entity_poly.pdbx_seq_one_letter_code
_entity_poly.pdbx_strand_id
1 'polypeptide(L)'
;MPSVDAEYLYWEMMRVAQRPDPYMFAALQKLKDSGLFIMGALSNTTIIPNETSKLDKTPDHAGEQVKRFFDFFISSAHTGLRKPDPRIYELALREINDARKAKGIEGGDIRAEEVVFLDDIGVNLKWAKKAGMGTIKVDLGRTREAVKELERRTGLTLLESKPMI
;
A
#
# COMPACT_ATOMS: atom_id res chain seq x y z
N MET A 1 -11.22 -24.79 28.89
CA MET A 1 -11.03 -23.70 27.89
C MET A 1 -10.64 -24.35 26.58
N PRO A 2 -11.17 -23.93 25.42
CA PRO A 2 -10.67 -24.42 24.14
C PRO A 2 -9.21 -23.99 23.95
N SER A 3 -8.35 -24.91 23.49
CA SER A 3 -6.96 -24.61 23.13
C SER A 3 -6.93 -23.95 21.75
N VAL A 4 -6.50 -22.70 21.68
CA VAL A 4 -6.29 -22.00 20.41
C VAL A 4 -4.84 -22.18 19.99
N ASP A 5 -4.62 -22.79 18.82
CA ASP A 5 -3.32 -22.85 18.18
C ASP A 5 -3.05 -21.52 17.46
N ALA A 6 -2.25 -20.66 18.12
CA ALA A 6 -1.92 -19.34 17.61
C ALA A 6 -1.04 -19.40 16.35
N GLU A 7 -0.18 -20.41 16.22
CA GLU A 7 0.67 -20.58 15.03
C GLU A 7 -0.18 -20.97 13.83
N TYR A 8 -1.07 -21.95 13.99
CA TYR A 8 -2.01 -22.34 12.94
C TYR A 8 -2.89 -21.16 12.49
N LEU A 9 -3.49 -20.44 13.44
CA LEU A 9 -4.36 -19.29 13.13
C LEU A 9 -3.60 -18.18 12.39
N TYR A 10 -2.35 -17.92 12.78
CA TYR A 10 -1.49 -16.96 12.12
C TYR A 10 -1.23 -17.34 10.66
N TRP A 11 -0.88 -18.59 10.40
CA TRP A 11 -0.58 -19.05 9.04
C TRP A 11 -1.81 -19.14 8.14
N GLU A 12 -2.96 -19.52 8.68
CA GLU A 12 -4.23 -19.46 7.94
C GLU A 12 -4.59 -18.03 7.56
N MET A 13 -4.39 -17.06 8.48
CA MET A 13 -4.57 -15.64 8.18
C MET A 13 -3.62 -15.17 7.07
N MET A 14 -2.34 -15.54 7.13
CA MET A 14 -1.36 -15.18 6.08
C MET A 14 -1.72 -15.78 4.72
N ARG A 15 -2.18 -17.04 4.68
CA ARG A 15 -2.59 -17.68 3.43
C ARG A 15 -3.77 -16.95 2.77
N VAL A 16 -4.77 -16.56 3.55
CA VAL A 16 -5.94 -15.81 3.04
C VAL A 16 -5.54 -14.41 2.58
N ALA A 17 -4.62 -13.75 3.30
CA ALA A 17 -4.14 -12.41 2.97
C ALA A 17 -3.29 -12.34 1.69
N GLN A 18 -2.85 -13.47 1.13
CA GLN A 18 -2.04 -13.51 -0.09
C GLN A 18 -2.84 -13.36 -1.38
N ARG A 19 -4.17 -13.27 -1.37
CA ARG A 19 -4.93 -13.06 -2.60
C ARG A 19 -4.97 -11.57 -2.96
N PRO A 20 -4.44 -11.14 -4.12
CA PRO A 20 -4.58 -9.76 -4.55
C PRO A 20 -6.05 -9.37 -4.69
N ASP A 21 -6.42 -8.18 -4.24
CA ASP A 21 -7.75 -7.62 -4.54
C ASP A 21 -7.80 -7.28 -6.05
N PRO A 22 -8.80 -7.79 -6.79
CA PRO A 22 -8.83 -7.65 -8.25
C PRO A 22 -9.00 -6.19 -8.71
N TYR A 23 -9.69 -5.36 -7.92
CA TYR A 23 -9.89 -3.94 -8.27
C TYR A 23 -8.65 -3.12 -7.97
N MET A 24 -8.05 -3.30 -6.79
CA MET A 24 -6.87 -2.54 -6.40
C MET A 24 -5.63 -2.95 -7.22
N PHE A 25 -5.44 -4.24 -7.47
CA PHE A 25 -4.30 -4.73 -8.25
C PHE A 25 -4.32 -4.16 -9.68
N ALA A 26 -5.47 -4.22 -10.35
CA ALA A 26 -5.65 -3.63 -11.68
C ALA A 26 -5.44 -2.11 -11.68
N ALA A 27 -5.91 -1.42 -10.64
CA ALA A 27 -5.68 0.02 -10.49
C ALA A 27 -4.20 0.36 -10.32
N LEU A 28 -3.44 -0.39 -9.49
CA LEU A 28 -2.00 -0.20 -9.31
C LEU A 28 -1.22 -0.40 -10.62
N GLN A 29 -1.59 -1.41 -11.40
CA GLN A 29 -0.99 -1.63 -12.72
C GLN A 29 -1.20 -0.41 -13.63
N LYS A 30 -2.44 0.09 -13.75
CA LYS A 30 -2.74 1.27 -14.59
C LYS A 30 -2.07 2.55 -14.10
N LEU A 31 -1.97 2.75 -12.79
CA LEU A 31 -1.23 3.89 -12.22
C LEU A 31 0.26 3.79 -12.56
N LYS A 32 0.86 2.61 -12.44
CA LYS A 32 2.26 2.39 -12.83
C LYS A 32 2.48 2.64 -14.32
N ASP A 33 1.63 2.08 -15.16
CA ASP A 33 1.74 2.17 -16.62
C ASP A 33 1.52 3.60 -17.13
N SER A 34 0.76 4.42 -16.41
CA SER A 34 0.60 5.84 -16.74
C SER A 34 1.90 6.63 -16.67
N GLY A 35 2.85 6.22 -15.82
CA GLY A 35 4.09 6.95 -15.56
C GLY A 35 3.91 8.31 -14.86
N LEU A 36 2.68 8.69 -14.49
CA LEU A 36 2.36 10.03 -13.95
C LEU A 36 2.58 10.14 -12.43
N PHE A 37 2.65 9.01 -11.73
CA PHE A 37 2.66 8.98 -10.27
C PHE A 37 3.93 8.33 -9.72
N ILE A 38 4.40 8.87 -8.60
CA ILE A 38 5.31 8.14 -7.71
C ILE A 38 4.45 7.33 -6.76
N MET A 39 4.70 6.03 -6.67
CA MET A 39 3.91 5.12 -5.84
C MET A 39 4.73 4.60 -4.68
N GLY A 40 4.26 4.81 -3.46
CA GLY A 40 4.89 4.29 -2.23
C GLY A 40 4.00 3.31 -1.50
N ALA A 41 4.60 2.27 -0.91
CA ALA A 41 3.90 1.35 -0.01
C ALA A 41 4.30 1.62 1.44
N LEU A 42 3.33 1.94 2.29
CA LEU A 42 3.53 2.22 3.73
C LEU A 42 2.80 1.18 4.58
N SER A 43 3.54 0.21 5.12
CA SER A 43 2.98 -0.95 5.81
C SER A 43 3.45 -1.11 7.25
N ASN A 44 2.50 -1.40 8.13
CA ASN A 44 2.76 -1.82 9.50
C ASN A 44 3.03 -3.34 9.50
N THR A 45 4.29 -3.74 9.41
CA THR A 45 4.75 -5.13 9.31
C THR A 45 5.34 -5.64 10.63
N THR A 46 5.36 -6.96 10.77
CA THR A 46 6.00 -7.69 11.87
C THR A 46 7.22 -8.42 11.32
N ILE A 47 8.34 -8.41 12.03
CA ILE A 47 9.48 -9.29 11.73
C ILE A 47 9.14 -10.65 12.33
N ILE A 48 9.11 -11.71 11.53
CA ILE A 48 9.06 -13.07 12.06
C ILE A 48 10.47 -13.67 12.00
N PRO A 49 11.06 -14.08 13.14
CA PRO A 49 12.32 -14.81 13.15
C PRO A 49 12.19 -16.15 12.40
N ASN A 50 13.18 -16.51 11.57
CA ASN A 50 13.28 -17.75 10.77
C ASN A 50 12.40 -17.84 9.49
N GLU A 51 12.05 -16.69 8.90
CA GLU A 51 11.08 -16.60 7.80
C GLU A 51 11.53 -17.01 6.40
N THR A 52 12.83 -17.17 6.14
CA THR A 52 13.36 -17.43 4.78
C THR A 52 12.98 -18.79 4.16
N SER A 53 12.03 -19.55 4.75
CA SER A 53 11.76 -20.92 4.29
C SER A 53 10.31 -21.39 4.26
N LYS A 54 9.34 -20.70 4.89
CA LYS A 54 7.94 -21.15 4.90
C LYS A 54 7.03 -20.33 3.99
N LEU A 55 7.28 -19.03 3.84
CA LEU A 55 6.59 -18.22 2.85
C LEU A 55 7.25 -18.40 1.49
N ASP A 56 8.58 -18.31 1.37
CA ASP A 56 9.39 -18.37 0.12
C ASP A 56 9.25 -19.62 -0.79
N LYS A 57 8.40 -20.60 -0.46
CA LYS A 57 8.28 -21.88 -1.19
C LYS A 57 7.07 -22.02 -2.10
N THR A 58 6.20 -21.01 -2.20
CA THR A 58 5.14 -20.96 -3.22
C THR A 58 5.61 -20.13 -4.42
N PRO A 59 5.58 -20.62 -5.67
CA PRO A 59 6.07 -19.87 -6.85
C PRO A 59 5.24 -18.62 -7.23
N ASP A 60 4.24 -18.24 -6.44
CA ASP A 60 3.13 -17.35 -6.83
C ASP A 60 2.84 -16.29 -5.75
N HIS A 61 3.89 -15.73 -5.14
CA HIS A 61 3.73 -14.72 -4.11
C HIS A 61 3.14 -13.45 -4.69
N ALA A 62 1.85 -13.23 -4.43
CA ALA A 62 1.20 -11.93 -4.58
C ALA A 62 2.03 -10.77 -4.00
N GLY A 63 2.79 -11.03 -2.92
CA GLY A 63 3.71 -10.05 -2.34
C GLY A 63 4.81 -9.59 -3.31
N GLU A 64 5.39 -10.48 -4.11
CA GLU A 64 6.38 -10.10 -5.14
C GLU A 64 5.71 -9.40 -6.33
N GLN A 65 4.54 -9.89 -6.75
CA GLN A 65 3.79 -9.27 -7.84
C GLN A 65 3.37 -7.83 -7.52
N VAL A 66 2.99 -7.55 -6.28
CA VAL A 66 2.58 -6.21 -5.84
C VAL A 66 3.79 -5.29 -5.66
N LYS A 67 4.96 -5.83 -5.31
CA LYS A 67 6.17 -5.01 -5.12
C LYS A 67 6.58 -4.24 -6.38
N ARG A 68 6.37 -4.81 -7.56
CA ARG A 68 6.78 -4.17 -8.85
C ARG A 68 6.10 -2.82 -9.12
N PHE A 69 4.98 -2.54 -8.46
CA PHE A 69 4.23 -1.30 -8.67
C PHE A 69 4.89 -0.12 -7.98
N PHE A 70 5.43 -0.31 -6.78
CA PHE A 70 5.91 0.79 -5.95
C PHE A 70 7.36 1.16 -6.25
N ASP A 71 7.65 2.45 -6.14
CA ASP A 71 8.97 3.02 -6.30
C ASP A 71 9.77 2.97 -4.99
N PHE A 72 9.08 2.91 -3.84
CA PHE A 72 9.70 2.74 -2.52
C PHE A 72 8.77 2.04 -1.52
N PHE A 73 9.36 1.50 -0.46
CA PHE A 73 8.68 0.76 0.60
C PHE A 73 9.10 1.28 1.98
N ILE A 74 8.11 1.60 2.81
CA ILE A 74 8.30 1.91 4.22
C ILE A 74 7.63 0.83 5.04
N SER A 75 8.45 0.07 5.76
CA SER A 75 8.05 -1.07 6.57
C SER A 75 8.33 -0.76 8.04
N SER A 76 7.32 -0.81 8.91
CA SER A 76 7.52 -0.51 10.34
C SER A 76 8.56 -1.39 11.02
N ALA A 77 8.68 -2.65 10.58
CA ALA A 77 9.73 -3.57 10.99
C ALA A 77 11.16 -3.03 10.75
N HIS A 78 11.37 -2.32 9.64
CA HIS A 78 12.69 -1.84 9.22
C HIS A 78 12.99 -0.45 9.78
N THR A 79 11.98 0.42 9.85
CA THR A 79 12.16 1.81 10.28
C THR A 79 11.95 2.04 11.76
N GLY A 80 11.30 1.10 12.46
CA GLY A 80 10.85 1.26 13.84
C GLY A 80 9.69 2.25 14.01
N LEU A 81 9.24 2.89 12.93
CA LEU A 81 8.10 3.81 12.91
C LEU A 81 6.84 3.07 12.48
N ARG A 82 5.73 3.29 13.17
CA ARG A 82 4.45 2.63 12.88
C ARG A 82 3.35 3.65 12.69
N LYS A 83 2.45 3.45 11.73
CA LYS A 83 1.19 4.23 11.67
C LYS A 83 0.41 3.98 12.97
N PRO A 84 -0.10 5.03 13.66
CA PRO A 84 -0.28 6.39 13.16
C PRO A 84 0.72 7.45 13.69
N ASP A 85 1.95 7.07 14.05
CA ASP A 85 3.00 8.02 14.45
C ASP A 85 3.21 9.11 13.37
N PRO A 86 3.10 10.41 13.69
CA PRO A 86 3.28 11.51 12.74
C PRO A 86 4.56 11.41 11.91
N ARG A 87 5.66 10.95 12.52
CA ARG A 87 6.98 10.86 11.89
C ARG A 87 7.02 9.92 10.69
N ILE A 88 6.10 8.95 10.64
CA ILE A 88 6.03 8.02 9.51
C ILE A 88 5.48 8.69 8.24
N TYR A 89 4.60 9.68 8.38
CA TYR A 89 4.06 10.44 7.25
C TYR A 89 5.09 11.46 6.74
N GLU A 90 5.88 12.05 7.64
CA GLU A 90 7.05 12.87 7.28
C GLU A 90 8.13 12.05 6.56
N LEU A 91 8.37 10.81 7.00
CA LEU A 91 9.24 9.89 6.29
C LEU A 91 8.68 9.58 4.89
N ALA A 92 7.39 9.31 4.76
CA ALA A 92 6.75 9.06 3.46
C ALA A 92 6.92 10.24 2.47
N LEU A 93 6.83 11.48 2.95
CA LEU A 93 7.08 12.67 2.13
C LEU A 93 8.55 12.86 1.74
N ARG A 94 9.49 12.37 2.55
CA ARG A 94 10.90 12.36 2.17
C ARG A 94 11.17 11.30 1.09
N GLU A 95 10.74 10.07 1.33
CA GLU A 95 10.93 8.95 0.41
C GLU A 95 10.29 9.19 -0.97
N ILE A 96 9.10 9.81 -1.03
CA ILE A 96 8.46 10.14 -2.32
C ILE A 96 9.26 11.17 -3.11
N ASN A 97 9.92 12.11 -2.42
CA ASN A 97 10.76 13.13 -3.05
C ASN A 97 12.12 12.56 -3.48
N ASP A 98 12.70 11.67 -2.69
CA ASP A 98 13.92 10.96 -3.06
C ASP A 98 13.67 10.05 -4.27
N ALA A 99 12.54 9.33 -4.31
CA ALA A 99 12.13 8.54 -5.46
C ALA A 99 11.89 9.40 -6.71
N ARG A 100 11.28 10.60 -6.57
CA ARG A 100 11.13 11.57 -7.66
C ARG A 100 12.48 11.98 -8.23
N LYS A 101 13.43 12.34 -7.36
CA LYS A 101 14.80 12.75 -7.75
C LYS A 101 15.54 11.61 -8.44
N ALA A 102 15.44 10.40 -7.92
CA ALA A 102 16.05 9.21 -8.52
C ALA A 102 15.51 8.91 -9.93
N LYS A 103 14.24 9.23 -10.19
CA LYS A 103 13.64 9.14 -11.53
C LYS A 103 13.98 10.30 -12.47
N GLY A 104 14.73 11.31 -12.00
CA GLY A 104 15.08 12.49 -12.79
C GLY A 104 13.88 13.37 -13.15
N ILE A 105 12.78 13.29 -12.39
CA ILE A 105 11.58 14.10 -12.68
C ILE A 105 11.83 15.52 -12.19
N GLU A 106 12.01 16.43 -13.15
CA GLU A 106 12.23 17.86 -12.89
C GLU A 106 11.04 18.52 -12.16
N GLY A 107 11.32 19.61 -11.47
CA GLY A 107 10.34 20.38 -10.68
C GLY A 107 10.67 20.44 -9.19
N GLY A 108 9.79 21.07 -8.42
CA GLY A 108 9.92 21.17 -6.96
C GLY A 108 9.58 19.86 -6.24
N ASP A 109 9.85 19.84 -4.94
CA ASP A 109 9.45 18.74 -4.06
C ASP A 109 7.90 18.60 -4.08
N ILE A 110 7.44 17.35 -4.07
CA ILE A 110 6.04 16.95 -3.86
C ILE A 110 5.63 17.38 -2.47
N ARG A 111 4.58 18.19 -2.39
CA ARG A 111 3.98 18.68 -1.15
C ARG A 111 2.93 17.69 -0.65
N ALA A 112 2.60 17.77 0.64
CA ALA A 112 1.67 16.84 1.26
C ALA A 112 0.29 16.83 0.59
N GLU A 113 -0.21 18.00 0.17
CA GLU A 113 -1.50 18.15 -0.49
C GLU A 113 -1.55 17.53 -1.90
N GLU A 114 -0.40 17.18 -2.48
CA GLU A 114 -0.29 16.49 -3.78
C GLU A 114 -0.30 14.96 -3.61
N VAL A 115 -0.27 14.46 -2.37
CA VAL A 115 -0.28 13.04 -2.03
C VAL A 115 -1.68 12.57 -1.65
N VAL A 116 -2.10 11.43 -2.22
CA VAL A 116 -3.31 10.71 -1.80
C VAL A 116 -2.91 9.44 -1.06
N PHE A 117 -3.31 9.31 0.20
CA PHE A 117 -3.02 8.18 1.07
C PHE A 117 -4.23 7.25 1.22
N LEU A 118 -4.03 5.95 0.97
CA LEU A 118 -5.04 4.91 1.03
C LEU A 118 -4.77 3.99 2.23
N ASP A 119 -5.79 3.72 3.04
CA ASP A 119 -5.71 2.82 4.20
C ASP A 119 -7.12 2.32 4.57
N ASP A 120 -7.22 1.14 5.14
CA ASP A 120 -8.45 0.57 5.69
C ASP A 120 -8.73 1.05 7.12
N ILE A 121 -7.69 1.48 7.84
CA ILE A 121 -7.79 1.88 9.24
C ILE A 121 -7.97 3.40 9.34
N GLY A 122 -9.15 3.81 9.82
CA GLY A 122 -9.53 5.23 9.92
C GLY A 122 -8.59 6.10 10.79
N VAL A 123 -7.95 5.54 11.81
CA VAL A 123 -6.98 6.32 12.62
C VAL A 123 -5.74 6.69 11.81
N ASN A 124 -5.25 5.81 10.94
CA ASN A 124 -4.11 6.10 10.07
C ASN A 124 -4.47 7.25 9.11
N LEU A 125 -5.64 7.18 8.48
CA LEU A 125 -6.14 8.24 7.60
C LEU A 125 -6.30 9.58 8.31
N LYS A 126 -6.78 9.58 9.57
CA LYS A 126 -6.92 10.81 10.35
C LYS A 126 -5.56 11.51 10.51
N TRP A 127 -4.50 10.75 10.73
CA TRP A 127 -3.15 11.30 10.90
C TRP A 127 -2.49 11.67 9.56
N ALA A 128 -2.72 10.90 8.49
CA ALA A 128 -2.31 11.29 7.13
C ALA A 128 -2.95 12.64 6.72
N LYS A 129 -4.25 12.82 7.01
CA LYS A 129 -4.96 14.08 6.76
C LYS A 129 -4.38 15.24 7.59
N LYS A 130 -4.00 14.99 8.84
CA LYS A 130 -3.30 15.99 9.68
C LYS A 130 -1.93 16.37 9.12
N ALA A 131 -1.26 15.43 8.46
CA ALA A 131 0.00 15.67 7.76
C ALA A 131 -0.18 16.42 6.42
N GLY A 132 -1.42 16.77 6.03
CA GLY A 132 -1.72 17.52 4.82
C GLY A 132 -2.10 16.67 3.60
N MET A 133 -2.10 15.34 3.74
CA MET A 133 -2.40 14.43 2.62
C MET A 133 -3.90 14.34 2.33
N GLY A 134 -4.23 14.18 1.04
CA GLY A 134 -5.53 13.65 0.64
C GLY A 134 -5.67 12.21 1.14
N THR A 135 -6.89 11.77 1.44
CA THR A 135 -7.12 10.41 1.97
C THR A 135 -8.30 9.71 1.32
N ILE A 136 -8.18 8.40 1.14
CA ILE A 136 -9.26 7.52 0.70
C ILE A 136 -9.32 6.34 1.67
N LYS A 137 -10.49 6.11 2.27
CA LYS A 137 -10.72 4.94 3.11
C LYS A 137 -11.08 3.73 2.25
N VAL A 138 -10.39 2.61 2.48
CA VAL A 138 -10.67 1.35 1.79
C VAL A 138 -11.40 0.42 2.76
N ASP A 139 -12.73 0.49 2.78
CA ASP A 139 -13.53 -0.43 3.60
C ASP A 139 -13.45 -1.87 3.02
N LEU A 140 -13.35 -2.86 3.91
CA LEU A 140 -13.35 -4.28 3.51
C LEU A 140 -14.59 -4.61 2.67
N GLY A 141 -14.37 -5.27 1.53
CA GLY A 141 -15.44 -5.60 0.57
C GLY A 141 -15.93 -4.44 -0.29
N ARG A 142 -15.36 -3.23 -0.14
CA ARG A 142 -15.73 -2.02 -0.89
C ARG A 142 -14.56 -1.41 -1.66
N THR A 143 -13.60 -2.25 -2.05
CA THR A 143 -12.40 -1.81 -2.77
C THR A 143 -12.75 -1.14 -4.11
N ARG A 144 -13.80 -1.60 -4.78
CA ARG A 144 -14.28 -1.00 -6.03
C ARG A 144 -14.66 0.47 -5.85
N GLU A 145 -15.34 0.83 -4.77
CA GLU A 145 -15.70 2.22 -4.48
C GLU A 145 -14.48 3.08 -4.14
N ALA A 146 -13.49 2.52 -3.43
CA ALA A 146 -12.23 3.21 -3.18
C ALA A 146 -11.48 3.50 -4.48
N VAL A 147 -11.44 2.53 -5.42
CA VAL A 147 -10.84 2.74 -6.74
C VAL A 147 -11.62 3.79 -7.53
N LYS A 148 -12.96 3.83 -7.48
CA LYS A 148 -13.75 4.92 -8.10
C LYS A 148 -13.40 6.31 -7.56
N GLU A 149 -13.14 6.43 -6.27
CA GLU A 149 -12.67 7.69 -5.69
C GLU A 149 -11.26 8.02 -6.19
N LEU A 150 -10.38 7.02 -6.31
CA LEU A 150 -9.04 7.19 -6.85
C LEU A 150 -9.07 7.64 -8.32
N GLU A 151 -9.98 7.11 -9.14
CA GLU A 151 -10.22 7.59 -10.52
C GLU A 151 -10.56 9.08 -10.55
N ARG A 152 -11.47 9.52 -9.67
CA ARG A 152 -11.84 10.95 -9.58
C ARG A 152 -10.67 11.85 -9.19
N ARG A 153 -9.76 11.37 -8.33
CA ARG A 153 -8.59 12.13 -7.88
C ARG A 153 -7.49 12.20 -8.93
N THR A 154 -7.30 11.11 -9.66
CA THR A 154 -6.20 10.96 -10.62
C THR A 154 -6.58 11.40 -12.04
N GLY A 155 -7.88 11.45 -12.35
CA GLY A 155 -8.37 11.67 -13.72
C GLY A 155 -8.18 10.46 -14.64
N LEU A 156 -7.68 9.33 -14.12
CA LEU A 156 -7.45 8.11 -14.89
C LEU A 156 -8.65 7.15 -14.80
N THR A 157 -8.87 6.37 -15.86
CA THR A 157 -9.80 5.23 -15.83
C THR A 157 -9.08 4.01 -15.26
N LEU A 158 -9.32 3.72 -13.99
CA LEU A 158 -8.68 2.65 -13.24
C LEU A 158 -9.55 1.39 -13.17
N LEU A 159 -10.87 1.52 -13.10
CA LEU A 159 -11.78 0.39 -13.19
C LEU A 159 -11.94 -0.06 -14.64
N GLU A 160 -11.91 -1.36 -14.85
CA GLU A 160 -12.42 -1.93 -16.09
C GLU A 160 -13.94 -2.04 -16.04
N SER A 161 -14.56 -1.96 -17.22
CA SER A 161 -16.00 -2.20 -17.40
C SER A 161 -16.40 -3.67 -17.13
N LYS A 162 -15.43 -4.60 -17.02
CA LYS A 162 -15.60 -5.97 -16.53
C LYS A 162 -14.40 -6.39 -15.66
N PRO A 163 -14.60 -7.16 -14.58
CA PRO A 163 -13.47 -7.74 -13.85
C PRO A 163 -12.74 -8.75 -14.74
N MET A 164 -11.41 -8.63 -14.84
CA MET A 164 -10.56 -9.74 -15.29
C MET A 164 -10.64 -10.84 -14.24
N ILE A 165 -11.09 -12.02 -14.67
CA ILE A 165 -11.26 -13.24 -13.89
C ILE A 165 -9.94 -14.00 -13.90
#